data_AF-A0A1M4XWH5-F1
#
_entry.id   AF-A0A1M4XWH5-F1
#
_cell.length_a   1.000
_cell.length_b   1.000
_cell.length_c   1.000
_cell.angle_alpha   90.00
_cell.angle_beta   90.00
_cell.angle_gamma   90.00
#
_symmetry.space_group_name_H-M   'P 1'
#
loop_
_entity.id
_entity.type
_entity.pdbx_description
1 polymer ?
#
loop_
_entity_poly.entity_id
_entity_poly.type
_entity_poly.pdbx_seq_one_letter_code
_entity_poly.pdbx_strand_id
1 'polypeptide(L)'
;MKVYRLSITLAMAVSLVLLSYVVPKADLPLSFGGISGVLSSYTSGVPLNPSVNDPGDIKSVLGSSACSAAASQSCEMAVMGALNLGRASMGLSPYQLPFGFYQLAPESQLLLLINQDRATYGLAPIMGFLPGLNQAARSGALNNQDPNVGANQTVNGANLVAVGSNWYGSTVSSNALVVYYIWMYDDGFGSSNLGCPEPGFPGCWMHRDNLLLGGGGSNGVFMGMGQSSNPEFSYSFAVVVAGGTYASGSSLPVEDPYSELNSSVSADTAGDQGYWLVAADGGVFSFGDANFYGSMGGQHLNAP
;
A
#
# COMPACT_ATOMS: atom_id res chain seq x y z
N MET A 1 48.77 18.11 -56.25
CA MET A 1 47.61 17.51 -56.96
C MET A 1 46.44 17.53 -55.97
N LYS A 2 45.25 17.88 -56.47
CA LYS A 2 44.12 18.45 -55.71
C LYS A 2 43.51 17.48 -54.68
N VAL A 3 43.23 18.03 -53.49
CA VAL A 3 42.30 17.48 -52.51
C VAL A 3 40.88 17.77 -53.01
N TYR A 4 40.04 16.74 -53.13
CA TYR A 4 38.63 16.89 -53.46
C TYR A 4 37.78 16.52 -52.25
N ARG A 5 36.99 17.49 -51.77
CA ARG A 5 35.87 17.28 -50.84
C ARG A 5 34.74 16.61 -51.62
N LEU A 6 34.27 15.46 -51.15
CA LEU A 6 33.02 14.87 -51.60
C LEU A 6 31.94 15.21 -50.57
N SER A 7 31.11 16.20 -50.89
CA SER A 7 29.87 16.48 -50.17
C SER A 7 28.78 15.56 -50.70
N ILE A 8 28.22 14.71 -49.83
CA ILE A 8 26.94 14.03 -50.10
C ILE A 8 25.94 14.59 -49.11
N THR A 9 25.10 15.49 -49.62
CA THR A 9 23.89 15.97 -48.98
C THR A 9 22.82 14.88 -49.15
N LEU A 10 22.39 14.25 -48.06
CA LEU A 10 21.13 13.51 -48.06
C LEU A 10 20.26 14.06 -46.92
N ALA A 11 19.29 14.88 -47.32
CA ALA A 11 18.18 15.27 -46.49
C ALA A 11 17.28 14.04 -46.28
N MET A 12 17.11 13.62 -45.04
CA MET A 12 15.95 12.82 -44.64
C MET A 12 15.15 13.63 -43.64
N ALA A 13 13.94 13.97 -44.08
CA ALA A 13 12.91 14.63 -43.30
C ALA A 13 12.50 13.72 -42.14
N VAL A 14 12.74 14.18 -40.92
CA VAL A 14 12.04 13.67 -39.75
C VAL A 14 10.71 14.40 -39.70
N SER A 15 9.65 13.75 -40.17
CA SER A 15 8.29 14.19 -39.90
C SER A 15 8.02 14.01 -38.42
N LEU A 16 8.14 15.12 -37.70
CA LEU A 16 7.73 15.32 -36.33
C LEU A 16 6.20 15.33 -36.29
N VAL A 17 5.56 14.19 -36.04
CA VAL A 17 4.15 14.16 -35.62
C VAL A 17 4.16 14.36 -34.11
N LEU A 18 4.18 15.64 -33.71
CA LEU A 18 3.76 16.07 -32.37
C LEU A 18 2.25 15.84 -32.27
N LEU A 19 1.85 14.68 -31.73
CA LEU A 19 0.50 14.55 -31.20
C LEU A 19 0.51 15.15 -29.79
N SER A 20 0.25 16.46 -29.74
CA SER A 20 0.00 17.19 -28.51
C SER A 20 -1.26 16.64 -27.84
N TYR A 21 -1.11 15.69 -26.92
CA TYR A 21 -2.15 15.48 -25.92
C TYR A 21 -2.01 16.59 -24.87
N VAL A 22 -2.68 17.70 -25.14
CA VAL A 22 -3.02 18.69 -24.12
C VAL A 22 -4.04 18.01 -23.22
N VAL A 23 -3.59 17.42 -22.11
CA VAL A 23 -4.47 17.18 -20.97
C VAL A 23 -4.85 18.57 -20.47
N PRO A 24 -6.13 18.95 -20.42
CA PRO A 24 -6.53 20.22 -19.85
C PRO A 24 -6.02 20.25 -18.41
N LYS A 25 -5.28 21.31 -18.06
CA LYS A 25 -5.01 21.69 -16.68
C LYS A 25 -6.34 21.65 -15.92
N ALA A 26 -6.57 20.59 -15.16
CA ALA A 26 -7.35 20.71 -13.96
C ALA A 26 -6.44 21.49 -13.01
N ASP A 27 -6.68 22.80 -12.91
CA ASP A 27 -6.20 23.60 -11.79
C ASP A 27 -6.91 23.05 -10.53
N LEU A 28 -6.47 21.89 -10.05
CA LEU A 28 -6.79 21.41 -8.73
C LEU A 28 -6.08 22.36 -7.78
N PRO A 29 -6.79 23.01 -6.84
CA PRO A 29 -6.13 23.74 -5.80
C PRO A 29 -5.40 22.70 -4.95
N LEU A 30 -4.10 22.49 -5.22
CA LEU A 30 -3.18 21.94 -4.23
C LEU A 30 -3.11 22.95 -3.09
N SER A 31 -4.15 22.93 -2.27
CA SER A 31 -4.09 23.48 -0.93
C SER A 31 -3.11 22.58 -0.18
N PHE A 32 -1.84 22.96 -0.21
CA PHE A 32 -0.87 22.52 0.78
C PHE A 32 -1.36 23.03 2.14
N GLY A 33 -2.28 22.28 2.75
CA GLY A 33 -2.61 22.41 4.16
C GLY A 33 -1.32 22.18 4.92
N GLY A 34 -0.74 23.27 5.41
CA GLY A 34 0.62 23.28 5.92
C GLY A 34 0.87 22.21 6.97
N ILE A 35 1.80 21.31 6.67
CA ILE A 35 2.54 20.55 7.67
C ILE A 35 3.94 21.12 7.83
N SER A 36 4.04 22.44 7.97
CA SER A 36 5.22 23.07 8.57
C SER A 36 5.12 22.86 10.09
N GLY A 37 5.38 21.63 10.53
CA GLY A 37 5.22 21.24 11.95
C GLY A 37 5.50 19.78 12.29
N VAL A 38 5.55 18.86 11.32
CA VAL A 38 5.74 17.42 11.58
C VAL A 38 7.03 16.89 10.93
N LEU A 39 8.08 17.71 10.90
CA LEU A 39 9.44 17.25 10.55
C LEU A 39 10.25 16.80 11.78
N SER A 40 9.66 16.78 12.99
CA SER A 40 10.41 16.49 14.24
C SER A 40 10.10 15.17 14.94
N SER A 41 9.29 14.28 14.35
CA SER A 41 9.03 12.96 14.93
C SER A 41 9.14 11.84 13.90
N TYR A 42 10.27 11.77 13.20
CA TYR A 42 10.69 10.51 12.57
C TYR A 42 11.05 9.56 13.71
N THR A 43 10.07 8.73 14.10
CA THR A 43 10.18 7.82 15.22
C THR A 43 11.20 6.71 14.89
N SER A 44 12.00 6.34 15.89
CA SER A 44 12.87 5.16 15.87
C SER A 44 12.11 3.94 15.32
N GLY A 45 12.55 3.38 14.19
CA GLY A 45 12.05 2.11 13.66
C GLY A 45 11.48 2.13 12.23
N VAL A 46 11.23 3.31 11.63
CA VAL A 46 10.81 3.37 10.21
C VAL A 46 12.03 3.05 9.32
N PRO A 47 11.92 2.10 8.38
CA PRO A 47 13.04 1.73 7.51
C PRO A 47 13.41 2.86 6.55
N LEU A 48 14.70 3.00 6.26
CA LEU A 48 15.18 3.92 5.23
C LEU A 48 14.50 3.62 3.90
N ASN A 49 14.08 4.68 3.21
CA ASN A 49 13.48 4.55 1.90
C ASN A 49 14.51 4.10 0.85
N PRO A 50 14.09 3.32 -0.17
CA PRO A 50 14.99 2.95 -1.26
C PRO A 50 15.58 4.18 -1.96
N SER A 51 16.84 4.09 -2.40
CA SER A 51 17.53 5.23 -3.03
C SER A 51 17.02 5.57 -4.42
N VAL A 52 16.32 4.63 -5.07
CA VAL A 52 15.69 4.77 -6.37
C VAL A 52 14.39 3.96 -6.37
N ASN A 53 13.48 4.34 -7.24
CA ASN A 53 12.27 3.58 -7.50
C ASN A 53 12.59 2.12 -7.89
N ASP A 54 11.68 1.21 -7.56
CA ASP A 54 11.95 -0.22 -7.73
C ASP A 54 12.08 -0.62 -9.22
N PRO A 55 13.03 -1.53 -9.55
CA PRO A 55 13.31 -1.99 -10.91
C PRO A 55 12.22 -2.88 -11.56
N GLY A 56 11.17 -3.29 -10.85
CA GLY A 56 10.03 -4.01 -11.43
C GLY A 56 9.13 -3.08 -12.25
N ASP A 57 9.13 -3.19 -13.58
CA ASP A 57 8.26 -2.35 -14.41
C ASP A 57 6.78 -2.77 -14.28
N ILE A 58 6.08 -2.21 -13.29
CA ILE A 58 4.64 -2.42 -13.10
C ILE A 58 3.84 -2.01 -14.34
N LYS A 59 4.34 -1.07 -15.15
CA LYS A 59 3.69 -0.67 -16.41
C LYS A 59 3.78 -1.79 -17.45
N SER A 60 4.92 -2.50 -17.51
CA SER A 60 5.06 -3.72 -18.32
C SER A 60 4.09 -4.82 -17.87
N VAL A 61 3.97 -5.03 -16.56
CA VAL A 61 3.03 -6.03 -15.99
C VAL A 61 1.59 -5.69 -16.36
N LEU A 62 1.18 -4.43 -16.14
CA LEU A 62 -0.17 -3.95 -16.43
C LEU A 62 -0.49 -3.93 -17.94
N GLY A 63 0.52 -3.70 -18.79
CA GLY A 63 0.39 -3.76 -20.25
C GLY A 63 0.42 -5.18 -20.83
N SER A 64 0.68 -6.21 -20.01
CA SER A 64 0.77 -7.60 -20.45
C SER A 64 -0.61 -8.23 -20.68
N SER A 65 -0.65 -9.31 -21.46
CA SER A 65 -1.89 -10.09 -21.66
C SER A 65 -2.44 -10.67 -20.34
N ALA A 66 -1.59 -10.87 -19.34
CA ALA A 66 -1.99 -11.35 -18.01
C ALA A 66 -2.91 -10.37 -17.27
N CYS A 67 -2.77 -9.07 -17.55
CA CYS A 67 -3.55 -7.98 -16.96
C CYS A 67 -4.59 -7.37 -17.92
N SER A 68 -4.95 -8.09 -18.99
CA SER A 68 -6.01 -7.67 -19.92
C SER A 68 -7.38 -7.44 -19.23
N ALA A 69 -7.60 -8.06 -18.06
CA ALA A 69 -8.58 -7.65 -17.07
C ALA A 69 -7.86 -7.60 -15.71
N ALA A 70 -7.76 -6.45 -15.03
CA ALA A 70 -6.91 -6.36 -13.82
C ALA A 70 -7.56 -6.85 -12.52
N ALA A 71 -8.72 -7.50 -12.60
CA ALA A 71 -9.24 -8.37 -11.55
C ALA A 71 -9.11 -9.86 -11.92
N SER A 72 -8.31 -10.20 -12.94
CA SER A 72 -8.04 -11.60 -13.26
C SER A 72 -7.00 -12.16 -12.28
N GLN A 73 -7.18 -13.42 -11.89
CA GLN A 73 -6.20 -14.17 -11.11
C GLN A 73 -4.80 -14.13 -11.74
N SER A 74 -4.71 -14.10 -13.07
CA SER A 74 -3.44 -13.99 -13.79
C SER A 74 -2.78 -12.62 -13.60
N CYS A 75 -3.55 -11.54 -13.53
CA CYS A 75 -3.01 -10.22 -13.25
C CYS A 75 -2.53 -10.13 -11.81
N GLU A 76 -3.33 -10.63 -10.87
CA GLU A 76 -2.98 -10.64 -9.45
C GLU A 76 -1.68 -11.42 -9.18
N MET A 77 -1.50 -12.60 -9.80
CA MET A 77 -0.25 -13.34 -9.72
C MET A 77 0.94 -12.60 -10.34
N ALA A 78 0.74 -11.91 -11.47
CA ALA A 78 1.80 -11.15 -12.12
C ALA A 78 2.24 -9.95 -11.27
N VAL A 79 1.29 -9.23 -10.68
CA VAL A 79 1.55 -8.11 -9.76
C VAL A 79 2.22 -8.60 -8.48
N MET A 80 1.81 -9.75 -7.93
CA MET A 80 2.55 -10.39 -6.82
C MET A 80 3.99 -10.74 -7.19
N GLY A 81 4.24 -11.17 -8.43
CA GLY A 81 5.58 -11.36 -8.95
C GLY A 81 6.42 -10.07 -8.90
N ALA A 82 5.85 -8.95 -9.37
CA ALA A 82 6.51 -7.64 -9.31
C ALA A 82 6.77 -7.18 -7.86
N LEU A 83 5.79 -7.35 -6.96
CA LEU A 83 5.95 -7.07 -5.54
C LEU A 83 7.12 -7.87 -4.93
N ASN A 84 7.21 -9.17 -5.24
CA ASN A 84 8.29 -10.01 -4.72
C ASN A 84 9.66 -9.68 -5.32
N LEU A 85 9.72 -9.24 -6.58
CA LEU A 85 10.94 -8.70 -7.17
C LEU A 85 11.40 -7.44 -6.45
N GLY A 86 10.45 -6.56 -6.12
CA GLY A 86 10.81 -5.34 -5.42
C GLY A 86 11.26 -5.58 -3.97
N ARG A 87 10.64 -6.55 -3.30
CA ARG A 87 11.15 -7.05 -2.01
C ARG A 87 12.57 -7.59 -2.11
N ALA A 88 12.84 -8.40 -3.13
CA ALA A 88 14.16 -8.96 -3.35
C ALA A 88 15.23 -7.87 -3.62
N SER A 89 14.85 -6.77 -4.28
CA SER A 89 15.74 -5.61 -4.51
C SER A 89 16.21 -4.97 -3.20
N MET A 90 15.40 -5.05 -2.14
CA MET A 90 15.70 -4.60 -0.79
C MET A 90 16.24 -5.71 0.14
N GLY A 91 16.49 -6.91 -0.39
CA GLY A 91 16.96 -8.06 0.40
C GLY A 91 15.90 -8.70 1.30
N LEU A 92 14.61 -8.47 1.02
CA LEU A 92 13.50 -9.03 1.79
C LEU A 92 12.98 -10.33 1.18
N SER A 93 12.53 -11.26 2.03
CA SER A 93 11.88 -12.50 1.58
C SER A 93 10.53 -12.23 0.93
N PRO A 94 10.09 -13.05 -0.05
CA PRO A 94 8.77 -12.92 -0.69
C PRO A 94 7.59 -12.87 0.30
N TYR A 95 6.48 -12.24 -0.11
CA TYR A 95 5.24 -12.23 0.67
C TYR A 95 4.78 -13.66 1.01
N GLN A 96 4.22 -13.82 2.21
CA GLN A 96 3.72 -15.09 2.76
C GLN A 96 2.21 -14.92 2.93
N LEU A 97 1.46 -15.22 1.87
CA LEU A 97 0.03 -14.96 1.82
C LEU A 97 -0.76 -16.17 2.37
N PRO A 98 -1.83 -15.93 3.14
CA PRO A 98 -2.69 -17.02 3.61
C PRO A 98 -3.44 -17.67 2.45
N PHE A 99 -3.83 -18.93 2.63
CA PHE A 99 -4.87 -19.52 1.78
C PHE A 99 -6.13 -18.65 1.87
N GLY A 100 -6.82 -18.42 0.75
CA GLY A 100 -7.97 -17.51 0.76
C GLY A 100 -7.64 -16.08 0.31
N PHE A 101 -6.36 -15.70 0.20
CA PHE A 101 -5.98 -14.28 0.03
C PHE A 101 -6.67 -13.57 -1.15
N TYR A 102 -6.71 -14.21 -2.32
CA TYR A 102 -7.35 -13.64 -3.52
C TYR A 102 -8.88 -13.63 -3.45
N GLN A 103 -9.48 -14.31 -2.46
CA GLN A 103 -10.92 -14.29 -2.20
C GLN A 103 -11.32 -13.17 -1.24
N LEU A 104 -10.35 -12.52 -0.59
CA LEU A 104 -10.61 -11.43 0.36
C LEU A 104 -11.04 -10.16 -0.35
N ALA A 105 -11.85 -9.36 0.34
CA ALA A 105 -12.06 -7.97 -0.03
C ALA A 105 -10.72 -7.21 -0.21
N PRO A 106 -10.62 -6.27 -1.17
CA PRO A 106 -9.40 -5.48 -1.42
C PRO A 106 -8.82 -4.80 -0.18
N GLU A 107 -9.68 -4.36 0.74
CA GLU A 107 -9.35 -3.76 2.04
C GLU A 107 -8.48 -4.72 2.86
N SER A 108 -8.93 -5.96 3.00
CA SER A 108 -8.26 -7.00 3.77
C SER A 108 -6.97 -7.48 3.11
N GLN A 109 -6.93 -7.52 1.77
CA GLN A 109 -5.70 -7.78 1.01
C GLN A 109 -4.62 -6.73 1.31
N LEU A 110 -4.98 -5.44 1.25
CA LEU A 110 -4.07 -4.35 1.59
C LEU A 110 -3.59 -4.45 3.04
N LEU A 111 -4.49 -4.66 3.99
CA LEU A 111 -4.14 -4.77 5.39
C LEU A 111 -3.10 -5.87 5.65
N LEU A 112 -3.28 -7.05 5.04
CA LEU A 112 -2.34 -8.17 5.19
C LEU A 112 -0.95 -7.83 4.64
N LEU A 113 -0.88 -7.25 3.45
CA LEU A 113 0.39 -6.86 2.84
C LEU A 113 1.10 -5.79 3.67
N ILE A 114 0.36 -4.74 4.08
CA ILE A 114 0.90 -3.68 4.94
C ILE A 114 1.40 -4.27 6.26
N ASN A 115 0.62 -5.13 6.93
CA ASN A 115 1.04 -5.73 8.19
C ASN A 115 2.24 -6.68 8.05
N GLN A 116 2.36 -7.40 6.93
CA GLN A 116 3.55 -8.20 6.67
C GLN A 116 4.80 -7.33 6.52
N ASP A 117 4.69 -6.17 5.88
CA ASP A 117 5.81 -5.22 5.78
C ASP A 117 6.12 -4.58 7.13
N ARG A 118 5.09 -4.14 7.86
CA ARG A 118 5.26 -3.61 9.21
C ARG A 118 5.98 -4.62 10.11
N ALA A 119 5.59 -5.89 10.08
CA ALA A 119 6.28 -6.96 10.80
C ALA A 119 7.74 -7.15 10.34
N THR A 120 7.99 -7.10 9.03
CA THR A 120 9.35 -7.18 8.45
C THR A 120 10.27 -6.09 9.03
N TYR A 121 9.71 -4.91 9.31
CA TYR A 121 10.44 -3.77 9.85
C TYR A 121 10.32 -3.60 11.38
N GLY A 122 9.71 -4.56 12.09
CA GLY A 122 9.52 -4.47 13.55
C GLY A 122 8.55 -3.38 14.00
N LEU A 123 7.66 -2.92 13.11
CA LEU A 123 6.61 -1.95 13.41
C LEU A 123 5.37 -2.67 13.97
N ALA A 124 4.66 -1.99 14.88
CA ALA A 124 3.41 -2.50 15.43
C ALA A 124 2.38 -2.76 14.30
N PRO A 125 1.64 -3.88 14.31
CA PRO A 125 0.65 -4.15 13.28
C PRO A 125 -0.51 -3.14 13.36
N ILE A 126 -1.13 -2.90 12.21
CA ILE A 126 -2.44 -2.27 12.11
C ILE A 126 -3.47 -3.26 12.66
N MET A 127 -4.22 -2.84 13.67
CA MET A 127 -5.12 -3.71 14.42
C MET A 127 -6.46 -3.97 13.72
N GLY A 128 -6.81 -3.13 12.75
CA GLY A 128 -8.03 -3.28 11.96
C GLY A 128 -8.55 -1.94 11.47
N PHE A 129 -9.81 -1.95 11.00
CA PHE A 129 -10.43 -0.78 10.41
C PHE A 129 -11.26 0.01 11.42
N LEU A 130 -11.20 1.34 11.34
CA LEU A 130 -12.11 2.22 12.06
C LEU A 130 -13.17 2.78 11.08
N PRO A 131 -14.47 2.69 11.40
CA PRO A 131 -15.53 3.15 10.50
C PRO A 131 -15.39 4.61 10.05
N GLY A 132 -14.95 5.51 10.93
CA GLY A 132 -14.74 6.92 10.60
C GLY A 132 -13.52 7.13 9.68
N LEU A 133 -12.48 6.30 9.80
CA LEU A 133 -11.37 6.32 8.85
C LEU A 133 -11.79 5.73 7.50
N ASN A 134 -12.60 4.65 7.47
CA ASN A 134 -13.20 4.12 6.24
C ASN A 134 -14.04 5.19 5.52
N GLN A 135 -14.85 5.96 6.26
CA GLN A 135 -15.63 7.05 5.71
C GLN A 135 -14.75 8.13 5.06
N ALA A 136 -13.67 8.53 5.75
CA ALA A 136 -12.74 9.52 5.22
C ALA A 136 -12.00 9.01 3.99
N ALA A 137 -11.53 7.76 4.02
CA ALA A 137 -10.88 7.12 2.89
C ALA A 137 -11.82 7.05 1.68
N ARG A 138 -13.07 6.64 1.88
CA ARG A 138 -14.09 6.62 0.82
C ARG A 138 -14.37 8.01 0.25
N SER A 139 -14.38 9.03 1.11
CA SER A 139 -14.48 10.42 0.66
C SER A 139 -13.29 10.83 -0.21
N GLY A 140 -12.07 10.49 0.18
CA GLY A 140 -10.87 10.75 -0.64
C GLY A 140 -10.95 10.05 -2.01
N ALA A 141 -11.30 8.77 -2.03
CA ALA A 141 -11.48 8.00 -3.26
C ALA A 141 -12.53 8.63 -4.19
N LEU A 142 -13.69 9.04 -3.66
CA LEU A 142 -14.75 9.69 -4.43
C LEU A 142 -14.33 11.04 -5.03
N ASN A 143 -13.50 11.79 -4.31
CA ASN A 143 -13.14 13.17 -4.66
C ASN A 143 -11.74 13.29 -5.31
N ASN A 144 -11.15 12.17 -5.74
CA ASN A 144 -9.85 12.13 -6.41
C ASN A 144 -8.72 12.83 -5.63
N GLN A 145 -8.65 12.58 -4.32
CA GLN A 145 -7.72 13.25 -3.43
C GLN A 145 -7.32 12.39 -2.24
N ASP A 146 -6.17 12.72 -1.64
CA ASP A 146 -5.77 12.13 -0.36
C ASP A 146 -6.84 12.39 0.71
N PRO A 147 -7.22 11.36 1.49
CA PRO A 147 -8.17 11.53 2.58
C PRO A 147 -7.65 12.50 3.64
N ASN A 148 -8.49 13.44 4.08
CA ASN A 148 -8.14 14.34 5.18
C ASN A 148 -8.96 14.00 6.43
N VAL A 149 -8.28 13.51 7.48
CA VAL A 149 -8.88 13.26 8.80
C VAL A 149 -8.35 14.17 9.90
N GLY A 150 -7.44 15.09 9.58
CA GLY A 150 -6.78 16.00 10.53
C GLY A 150 -5.99 15.31 11.66
N ALA A 151 -4.72 15.70 11.86
CA ALA A 151 -3.99 15.28 13.06
C ALA A 151 -4.65 15.89 14.32
N ASN A 152 -4.73 15.13 15.41
CA ASN A 152 -5.39 15.49 16.68
C ASN A 152 -6.93 15.51 16.67
N GLN A 153 -7.58 14.85 15.70
CA GLN A 153 -9.03 14.64 15.75
C GLN A 153 -9.41 13.40 16.55
N THR A 154 -10.65 13.38 17.06
CA THR A 154 -11.25 12.19 17.68
C THR A 154 -12.07 11.44 16.63
N VAL A 155 -11.66 10.22 16.28
CA VAL A 155 -12.36 9.34 15.33
C VAL A 155 -12.82 8.07 16.05
N ASN A 156 -14.13 7.82 16.07
CA ASN A 156 -14.72 6.69 16.82
C ASN A 156 -14.25 6.63 18.30
N GLY A 157 -13.98 7.80 18.89
CA GLY A 157 -13.46 8.00 20.24
C GLY A 157 -11.94 7.86 20.38
N ALA A 158 -11.22 7.44 19.34
CA ALA A 158 -9.75 7.44 19.30
C ALA A 158 -9.23 8.84 18.99
N ASN A 159 -8.37 9.36 19.85
CA ASN A 159 -7.64 10.60 19.59
C ASN A 159 -6.43 10.28 18.71
N LEU A 160 -6.48 10.73 17.45
CA LEU A 160 -5.44 10.49 16.47
C LEU A 160 -4.23 11.37 16.76
N VAL A 161 -3.07 10.77 16.96
CA VAL A 161 -1.82 11.48 17.30
C VAL A 161 -0.82 11.48 16.14
N ALA A 162 -1.03 10.61 15.15
CA ALA A 162 -0.28 10.56 13.91
C ALA A 162 -1.21 10.07 12.80
N VAL A 163 -1.12 10.66 11.61
CA VAL A 163 -1.98 10.33 10.47
C VAL A 163 -1.16 10.42 9.19
N GLY A 164 -1.21 9.37 8.39
CA GLY A 164 -0.78 9.34 7.00
C GLY A 164 -1.92 8.90 6.10
N SER A 165 -1.96 9.39 4.86
CA SER A 165 -3.06 9.10 3.93
C SER A 165 -2.56 9.07 2.51
N ASN A 166 -3.04 8.11 1.71
CA ASN A 166 -2.69 8.00 0.31
C ASN A 166 -3.95 7.91 -0.54
N TRP A 167 -3.85 8.37 -1.77
CA TRP A 167 -4.82 8.15 -2.83
C TRP A 167 -4.13 7.71 -4.11
N TYR A 168 -4.83 6.89 -4.89
CA TYR A 168 -4.42 6.53 -6.24
C TYR A 168 -5.64 6.31 -7.12
N GLY A 169 -5.64 6.93 -8.30
CA GLY A 169 -6.66 6.77 -9.34
C GLY A 169 -6.06 6.17 -10.61
N SER A 170 -6.82 5.32 -11.28
CA SER A 170 -6.44 4.73 -12.56
C SER A 170 -7.59 4.64 -13.53
N THR A 171 -7.28 4.96 -14.79
CA THR A 171 -8.17 4.77 -15.94
C THR A 171 -8.08 3.36 -16.52
N VAL A 172 -7.09 2.57 -16.07
CA VAL A 172 -6.97 1.16 -16.38
C VAL A 172 -7.34 0.35 -15.14
N SER A 173 -7.68 -0.92 -15.36
CA SER A 173 -8.11 -1.79 -14.28
C SER A 173 -7.06 -1.80 -13.15
N SER A 174 -7.50 -1.64 -11.92
CA SER A 174 -6.64 -1.58 -10.73
C SER A 174 -7.23 -2.44 -9.62
N ASN A 175 -6.35 -3.12 -8.88
CA ASN A 175 -6.71 -3.90 -7.70
C ASN A 175 -5.82 -3.47 -6.52
N ALA A 176 -6.10 -3.98 -5.33
CA ALA A 176 -5.34 -3.70 -4.11
C ALA A 176 -3.82 -3.90 -4.29
N LEU A 177 -3.41 -4.94 -5.00
CA LEU A 177 -1.99 -5.28 -5.19
C LEU A 177 -1.27 -4.25 -6.05
N VAL A 178 -1.92 -3.77 -7.10
CA VAL A 178 -1.37 -2.73 -7.99
C VAL A 178 -1.17 -1.45 -7.21
N VAL A 179 -2.19 -1.03 -6.47
CA VAL A 179 -2.15 0.20 -5.66
C VAL A 179 -1.08 0.10 -4.58
N TYR A 180 -0.99 -1.06 -3.92
CA TYR A 180 0.04 -1.32 -2.93
C TYR A 180 1.46 -1.28 -3.52
N TYR A 181 1.66 -1.89 -4.69
CA TYR A 181 2.92 -1.80 -5.42
C TYR A 181 3.29 -0.33 -5.65
N ILE A 182 2.34 0.46 -6.12
CA ILE A 182 2.60 1.87 -6.45
C ILE A 182 3.03 2.65 -5.21
N TRP A 183 2.30 2.54 -4.11
CA TRP A 183 2.62 3.26 -2.89
C TRP A 183 3.94 2.81 -2.25
N MET A 184 4.28 1.53 -2.33
CA MET A 184 5.46 0.98 -1.67
C MET A 184 6.74 0.98 -2.52
N TYR A 185 6.60 0.94 -3.85
CA TYR A 185 7.70 0.64 -4.78
C TYR A 185 7.74 1.56 -6.02
N ASP A 186 6.65 2.27 -6.35
CA ASP A 186 6.56 3.26 -7.47
C ASP A 186 6.34 4.71 -6.99
N ASP A 187 6.81 5.06 -5.80
CA ASP A 187 6.63 6.38 -5.17
C ASP A 187 7.93 7.19 -5.03
N GLY A 188 9.05 6.58 -5.38
CA GLY A 188 10.39 7.11 -5.20
C GLY A 188 10.95 7.87 -6.40
N PHE A 189 12.22 8.26 -6.31
CA PHE A 189 12.90 8.97 -7.39
C PHE A 189 13.02 8.10 -8.64
N GLY A 190 12.64 8.65 -9.80
CA GLY A 190 12.59 7.92 -11.07
C GLY A 190 11.22 7.31 -11.40
N SER A 191 10.23 7.47 -10.52
CA SER A 191 8.82 7.12 -10.78
C SER A 191 8.08 8.21 -11.58
N SER A 192 6.78 8.02 -11.79
CA SER A 192 5.86 9.08 -12.25
C SER A 192 5.37 10.02 -11.13
N ASN A 193 5.87 9.88 -9.90
CA ASN A 193 5.51 10.77 -8.79
C ASN A 193 6.07 12.18 -9.02
N LEU A 194 5.18 13.13 -9.34
CA LEU A 194 5.54 14.55 -9.54
C LEU A 194 6.02 15.21 -8.23
N GLY A 195 5.70 14.64 -7.08
CA GLY A 195 6.19 15.04 -5.76
C GLY A 195 7.62 14.54 -5.47
N CYS A 196 8.24 13.78 -6.37
CA CYS A 196 9.60 13.28 -6.23
C CYS A 196 10.49 13.60 -7.46
N PRO A 197 10.75 14.90 -7.75
CA PRO A 197 11.51 15.29 -8.93
C PRO A 197 13.01 14.93 -8.85
N GLU A 198 13.56 14.81 -7.64
CA GLU A 198 14.97 14.51 -7.39
C GLU A 198 15.15 13.69 -6.10
N PRO A 199 16.25 12.93 -5.93
CA PRO A 199 16.49 12.13 -4.73
C PRO A 199 16.49 13.00 -3.47
N GLY A 200 15.75 12.56 -2.45
CA GLY A 200 15.70 13.24 -1.14
C GLY A 200 14.71 14.41 -1.06
N PHE A 201 13.94 14.68 -2.12
CA PHE A 201 12.84 15.66 -2.03
C PHE A 201 11.79 15.19 -1.00
N PRO A 202 11.21 16.08 -0.16
CA PRO A 202 10.32 15.67 0.93
C PRO A 202 9.07 14.86 0.53
N GLY A 203 8.64 14.97 -0.73
CA GLY A 203 7.50 14.21 -1.28
C GLY A 203 7.88 12.83 -1.84
N CYS A 204 9.18 12.51 -1.92
CA CYS A 204 9.63 11.17 -2.28
C CYS A 204 9.24 10.17 -1.20
N TRP A 205 8.66 9.05 -1.61
CA TRP A 205 8.27 7.96 -0.71
C TRP A 205 7.22 8.34 0.34
N MET A 206 6.51 9.44 0.18
CA MET A 206 5.48 9.86 1.13
C MET A 206 4.37 8.81 1.26
N HIS A 207 3.98 8.15 0.16
CA HIS A 207 2.99 7.09 0.23
C HIS A 207 3.49 5.88 1.03
N ARG A 208 4.76 5.49 0.82
CA ARG A 208 5.40 4.41 1.58
C ARG A 208 5.48 4.75 3.07
N ASP A 209 5.92 5.98 3.38
CA ASP A 209 6.07 6.48 4.74
C ASP A 209 4.71 6.53 5.47
N ASN A 210 3.63 6.86 4.77
CA ASN A 210 2.27 6.82 5.32
C ASN A 210 1.83 5.40 5.70
N LEU A 211 2.14 4.38 4.88
CA LEU A 211 1.80 2.98 5.19
C LEU A 211 2.65 2.41 6.34
N LEU A 212 3.91 2.80 6.37
CA LEU A 212 4.88 2.41 7.40
C LEU A 212 4.95 3.42 8.55
N LEU A 213 3.92 4.25 8.71
CA LEU A 213 3.84 5.27 9.75
C LEU A 213 4.26 4.68 11.09
N GLY A 214 5.32 5.26 11.66
CA GLY A 214 5.81 4.95 12.99
C GLY A 214 5.02 5.71 14.03
N GLY A 215 4.83 5.10 15.21
CA GLY A 215 4.03 5.68 16.29
C GLY A 215 2.55 5.33 16.19
N GLY A 216 2.19 4.17 16.76
CA GLY A 216 0.88 4.03 17.40
C GLY A 216 0.99 4.69 18.77
N GLY A 217 -0.03 5.41 19.22
CA GLY A 217 -0.07 5.81 20.64
C GLY A 217 -0.04 4.58 21.55
N SER A 218 -0.31 4.76 22.84
CA SER A 218 -0.38 3.64 23.80
C SER A 218 -1.30 2.49 23.36
N ASN A 219 -2.20 2.74 22.41
CA ASN A 219 -3.28 1.85 21.99
C ASN A 219 -3.19 1.44 20.51
N GLY A 220 -2.04 1.57 19.85
CA GLY A 220 -1.79 0.96 18.54
C GLY A 220 -2.11 1.82 17.30
N VAL A 221 -2.16 1.14 16.15
CA VAL A 221 -2.31 1.73 14.80
C VAL A 221 -3.56 1.17 14.13
N PHE A 222 -4.28 2.02 13.43
CA PHE A 222 -5.55 1.74 12.77
C PHE A 222 -5.51 2.14 11.31
N MET A 223 -6.43 1.59 10.53
CA MET A 223 -6.57 1.90 9.11
C MET A 223 -8.00 2.32 8.78
N GLY A 224 -8.12 3.12 7.73
CA GLY A 224 -9.34 3.28 6.96
C GLY A 224 -9.03 3.03 5.49
N MET A 225 -9.93 2.39 4.78
CA MET A 225 -9.79 2.17 3.35
C MET A 225 -11.10 2.50 2.63
N GLY A 226 -10.97 3.05 1.44
CA GLY A 226 -12.10 3.33 0.58
C GLY A 226 -11.74 3.16 -0.88
N GLN A 227 -12.67 2.61 -1.64
CA GLN A 227 -12.59 2.50 -3.09
C GLN A 227 -13.78 3.20 -3.74
N SER A 228 -13.58 3.69 -4.95
CA SER A 228 -14.62 4.34 -5.75
C SER A 228 -14.32 4.19 -7.24
N SER A 229 -15.36 4.31 -8.06
CA SER A 229 -15.26 4.44 -9.52
C SER A 229 -15.96 5.73 -9.94
N ASN A 230 -15.34 6.53 -10.80
CA ASN A 230 -15.95 7.75 -11.35
C ASN A 230 -15.60 7.91 -12.85
N PRO A 231 -16.16 8.90 -13.56
CA PRO A 231 -15.89 9.06 -14.98
C PRO A 231 -14.43 9.39 -15.32
N GLU A 232 -13.67 9.95 -14.38
CA GLU A 232 -12.26 10.28 -14.56
C GLU A 232 -11.36 9.06 -14.35
N PHE A 233 -11.71 8.20 -13.39
CA PHE A 233 -10.96 7.00 -13.03
C PHE A 233 -11.91 5.81 -12.93
N SER A 234 -11.65 4.78 -13.75
CA SER A 234 -12.38 3.52 -13.67
C SER A 234 -12.27 2.89 -12.27
N TYR A 235 -11.14 3.12 -11.59
CA TYR A 235 -10.90 2.69 -10.22
C TYR A 235 -10.08 3.72 -9.46
N SER A 236 -10.47 4.01 -8.23
CA SER A 236 -9.73 4.86 -7.29
C SER A 236 -9.73 4.22 -5.91
N PHE A 237 -8.60 4.31 -5.24
CA PHE A 237 -8.37 3.77 -3.91
C PHE A 237 -7.79 4.85 -3.03
N ALA A 238 -8.19 4.84 -1.77
CA ALA A 238 -7.59 5.68 -0.76
C ALA A 238 -7.45 4.92 0.55
N VAL A 239 -6.42 5.29 1.31
CA VAL A 239 -6.11 4.72 2.62
C VAL A 239 -5.79 5.82 3.60
N VAL A 240 -6.17 5.61 4.85
CA VAL A 240 -5.69 6.36 6.01
C VAL A 240 -5.04 5.37 6.96
N VAL A 241 -3.82 5.66 7.42
CA VAL A 241 -3.17 4.93 8.51
C VAL A 241 -2.96 5.92 9.65
N ALA A 242 -3.43 5.57 10.84
CA ALA A 242 -3.41 6.48 11.97
C ALA A 242 -2.98 5.80 13.27
N GLY A 243 -2.08 6.44 14.01
CA GLY A 243 -1.77 6.11 15.39
C GLY A 243 -2.75 6.81 16.32
N GLY A 244 -3.30 6.08 17.30
CA GLY A 244 -4.33 6.62 18.19
C GLY A 244 -4.10 6.33 19.67
N THR A 245 -4.72 7.17 20.51
CA THR A 245 -4.92 6.89 21.94
C THR A 245 -6.42 6.83 22.25
N TYR A 246 -6.77 6.06 23.26
CA TYR A 246 -8.13 5.76 23.69
C TYR A 246 -8.17 5.74 25.21
N ALA A 247 -9.33 6.06 25.81
CA ALA A 247 -9.47 5.96 27.26
C ALA A 247 -9.30 4.50 27.71
N SER A 248 -8.73 4.29 28.91
CA SER A 248 -8.58 2.93 29.44
C SER A 248 -9.95 2.30 29.69
N GLY A 249 -10.16 1.07 29.21
CA GLY A 249 -11.39 0.29 29.46
C GLY A 249 -12.53 0.54 28.47
N SER A 250 -12.35 1.40 27.47
CA SER A 250 -13.33 1.55 26.40
C SER A 250 -13.05 0.57 25.25
N SER A 251 -14.09 -0.01 24.66
CA SER A 251 -14.02 -0.87 23.47
C SER A 251 -14.08 -0.04 22.18
N LEU A 252 -13.07 -0.17 21.32
CA LEU A 252 -13.11 0.44 19.99
C LEU A 252 -14.00 -0.37 19.05
N PRO A 253 -14.79 0.28 18.17
CA PRO A 253 -15.53 -0.39 17.11
C PRO A 253 -14.56 -0.73 15.96
N VAL A 254 -13.53 -1.53 16.25
CA VAL A 254 -12.64 -2.05 15.20
C VAL A 254 -13.45 -3.06 14.41
N GLU A 255 -13.65 -2.79 13.12
CA GLU A 255 -14.27 -3.76 12.22
C GLU A 255 -13.27 -4.91 12.02
N ASP A 256 -13.75 -6.15 12.19
CA ASP A 256 -12.95 -7.34 11.92
C ASP A 256 -12.64 -7.40 10.41
N PRO A 257 -11.38 -7.17 10.02
CA PRO A 257 -10.98 -7.14 8.62
C PRO A 257 -11.06 -8.53 7.97
N TYR A 258 -11.26 -9.59 8.75
CA TYR A 258 -11.25 -10.99 8.30
C TYR A 258 -12.56 -11.70 8.62
N SER A 259 -13.64 -10.97 8.86
CA SER A 259 -14.97 -11.57 9.06
C SER A 259 -15.37 -12.55 7.94
N GLU A 260 -14.83 -12.35 6.73
CA GLU A 260 -14.99 -13.24 5.58
C GLU A 260 -14.23 -14.59 5.73
N LEU A 261 -13.04 -14.59 6.34
CA LEU A 261 -12.25 -15.80 6.67
C LEU A 261 -12.84 -16.55 7.89
N ASN A 262 -13.37 -15.80 8.86
CA ASN A 262 -13.88 -16.33 10.14
C ASN A 262 -15.19 -17.12 10.01
N SER A 263 -15.80 -17.17 8.81
CA SER A 263 -16.86 -18.13 8.50
C SER A 263 -16.40 -19.61 8.54
N SER A 264 -15.09 -19.87 8.69
CA SER A 264 -14.51 -21.22 8.73
C SER A 264 -13.76 -21.58 10.01
N VAL A 265 -13.54 -20.65 10.97
CA VAL A 265 -12.86 -20.95 12.23
C VAL A 265 -13.45 -20.11 13.37
N SER A 266 -14.05 -20.78 14.35
CA SER A 266 -14.55 -20.18 15.58
C SER A 266 -13.47 -20.29 16.67
N ALA A 267 -13.05 -19.17 17.25
CA ALA A 267 -12.27 -19.16 18.48
C ALA A 267 -12.98 -18.27 19.50
N ASP A 268 -13.47 -18.91 20.56
CA ASP A 268 -14.22 -18.33 21.67
C ASP A 268 -13.32 -17.42 22.52
N THR A 269 -13.89 -16.31 22.98
CA THR A 269 -13.25 -15.29 23.82
C THR A 269 -13.06 -15.75 25.26
N ALA A 270 -11.83 -15.61 25.80
CA ALA A 270 -11.57 -15.06 27.14
C ALA A 270 -10.06 -14.97 27.46
N GLY A 271 -9.54 -13.75 27.58
CA GLY A 271 -8.28 -13.41 28.26
C GLY A 271 -6.99 -13.66 27.47
N ASP A 272 -6.18 -12.61 27.34
CA ASP A 272 -4.90 -12.51 26.61
C ASP A 272 -5.04 -12.40 25.08
N GLN A 273 -4.66 -11.23 24.53
CA GLN A 273 -5.00 -10.73 23.19
C GLN A 273 -4.17 -11.36 22.07
N GLY A 274 -3.86 -12.65 22.21
CA GLY A 274 -3.16 -13.44 21.22
C GLY A 274 -4.09 -14.41 20.51
N TYR A 275 -3.85 -14.66 19.23
CA TYR A 275 -4.48 -15.77 18.52
C TYR A 275 -3.47 -16.55 17.69
N TRP A 276 -3.70 -17.86 17.59
CA TRP A 276 -2.96 -18.72 16.67
C TRP A 276 -3.77 -18.94 15.41
N LEU A 277 -3.14 -18.76 14.25
CA LEU A 277 -3.64 -19.27 12.99
C LEU A 277 -3.01 -20.64 12.73
N VAL A 278 -3.83 -21.60 12.33
CA VAL A 278 -3.40 -22.93 11.93
C VAL A 278 -3.70 -23.12 10.46
N ALA A 279 -2.67 -23.40 9.67
CA ALA A 279 -2.79 -23.73 8.25
C ALA A 279 -2.97 -25.24 8.05
N ALA A 280 -3.61 -25.63 6.95
CA ALA A 280 -3.92 -27.02 6.63
C ALA A 280 -2.66 -27.92 6.46
N ASP A 281 -1.51 -27.32 6.21
CA ASP A 281 -0.21 -27.98 6.11
C ASP A 281 0.48 -28.19 7.48
N GLY A 282 -0.24 -27.91 8.59
CA GLY A 282 0.29 -27.98 9.95
C GLY A 282 1.06 -26.72 10.38
N GLY A 283 1.05 -25.67 9.57
CA GLY A 283 1.64 -24.38 9.92
C GLY A 283 0.94 -23.73 11.10
N VAL A 284 1.68 -23.27 12.11
CA VAL A 284 1.12 -22.50 13.24
C VAL A 284 1.76 -21.12 13.24
N PHE A 285 0.95 -20.08 13.37
CA PHE A 285 1.37 -18.68 13.39
C PHE A 285 0.76 -18.01 14.59
N SER A 286 1.56 -17.27 15.35
CA SER A 286 1.10 -16.58 16.56
C SER A 286 1.06 -15.08 16.34
N PHE A 287 -0.07 -14.45 16.68
CA PHE A 287 -0.28 -13.02 16.60
C PHE A 287 -0.70 -12.46 17.95
N GLY A 288 -0.42 -11.18 18.19
CA GLY A 288 -0.68 -10.53 19.48
C GLY A 288 0.18 -11.13 20.61
N ASP A 289 -0.45 -11.41 21.75
CA ASP A 289 0.22 -11.97 22.94
C ASP A 289 0.39 -13.50 22.88
N ALA A 290 0.08 -14.12 21.74
CA ALA A 290 0.19 -15.55 21.57
C ALA A 290 1.68 -15.94 21.49
N ASN A 291 2.13 -16.77 22.44
CA ASN A 291 3.49 -17.31 22.40
C ASN A 291 3.66 -18.23 21.18
N PHE A 292 4.79 -18.07 20.47
CA PHE A 292 5.16 -18.98 19.39
C PHE A 292 5.92 -20.18 19.94
N TYR A 293 5.37 -21.38 19.78
CA TYR A 293 5.98 -22.63 20.25
C TYR A 293 6.58 -23.48 19.12
N GLY A 294 6.64 -22.95 17.90
CA GLY A 294 7.06 -23.66 16.69
C GLY A 294 5.90 -24.01 15.77
N SER A 295 6.24 -24.30 14.51
CA SER A 295 5.30 -24.61 13.42
C SER A 295 5.72 -25.92 12.76
N MET A 296 4.75 -26.80 12.46
CA MET A 296 4.98 -28.04 11.71
C MET A 296 4.72 -27.87 10.21
N GLY A 297 4.49 -26.63 9.75
CA GLY A 297 4.28 -26.32 8.34
C GLY A 297 5.43 -26.84 7.48
N GLY A 298 5.09 -27.57 6.42
CA GLY A 298 6.06 -28.15 5.47
C GLY A 298 6.82 -29.38 5.98
N GLN A 299 6.54 -29.88 7.20
CA GLN A 299 7.06 -31.17 7.67
C GLN A 299 6.15 -32.29 7.17
N HIS A 300 6.70 -33.25 6.42
CA HIS A 300 5.96 -34.44 6.01
C HIS A 300 5.69 -35.33 7.23
N LEU A 301 4.47 -35.31 7.74
CA LEU A 301 4.03 -36.24 8.77
C LEU A 301 3.87 -37.62 8.13
N ASN A 302 4.35 -38.66 8.82
CA ASN A 302 3.99 -40.03 8.48
C ASN A 302 2.47 -40.10 8.63
N ALA A 303 1.77 -40.33 7.51
CA ALA A 303 0.32 -40.31 7.34
C ALA A 303 -0.48 -40.89 8.53
N PRO A 304 -1.75 -40.47 8.74
CA PRO A 304 -2.56 -40.87 9.89
C PRO A 304 -2.63 -42.38 10.12
#